data_AF-A0A2H1VHK2-F1
#
_entry.id   AF-A0A2H1VHK2-F1
#
_cell.length_a   1.000
_cell.length_b   1.000
_cell.length_c   1.000
_cell.angle_alpha   90.00
_cell.angle_beta   90.00
_cell.angle_gamma   90.00
#
_symmetry.space_group_name_H-M   'P 1'
#
loop_
_entity.id
_entity.type
_entity.pdbx_description
1 polymer ?
#
loop_
_entity_poly.entity_id
_entity_poly.type
_entity_poly.pdbx_seq_one_letter_code
_entity_poly.pdbx_strand_id
1 'polypeptide(L)'
;MDCLADRVVASVTGSIFESGKVLLGFFRTAQVAKGLMAFVIFLSFALQFYVPMEMITRKRKGKESKYENLVQVVIRTVMVTISVAIAAAFPNLELVISFVGAVFFSTLGLLIPAVVDTVYRWENRLGRFNYILWKNTLIGIVSIIALFSGAYVSIQGMIEDFGGHSLEHEAFENATLT
;
A
#
# COMPACT_ATOMS: atom_id res chain seq x y z
N MET A 1 33.03 -48.47 0.57
CA MET A 1 31.91 -47.58 0.98
C MET A 1 32.16 -46.13 0.56
N ASP A 2 33.34 -45.83 0.05
CA ASP A 2 33.83 -44.48 -0.21
C ASP A 2 33.25 -43.86 -1.50
N CYS A 3 32.90 -44.70 -2.50
CA CYS A 3 32.33 -44.24 -3.77
C CYS A 3 30.90 -43.66 -3.63
N LEU A 4 30.14 -44.06 -2.60
CA LEU A 4 28.81 -43.50 -2.33
C LEU A 4 28.90 -42.15 -1.61
N ALA A 5 29.86 -42.01 -0.68
CA ALA A 5 30.11 -40.76 0.04
C ALA A 5 30.59 -39.65 -0.91
N ASP A 6 31.48 -39.98 -1.85
CA ASP A 6 31.96 -39.03 -2.87
C ASP A 6 30.84 -38.55 -3.80
N ARG A 7 29.94 -39.45 -4.22
CA ARG A 7 28.76 -39.11 -5.03
C ARG A 7 27.75 -38.23 -4.28
N VAL A 8 27.54 -38.46 -2.99
CA VAL A 8 26.66 -37.63 -2.15
C VAL A 8 27.29 -36.25 -1.93
N VAL A 9 28.59 -36.18 -1.64
CA VAL A 9 29.33 -34.91 -1.49
C VAL A 9 29.32 -34.10 -2.78
N ALA A 10 29.49 -34.73 -3.95
CA ALA A 10 29.41 -34.05 -5.24
C ALA A 10 27.99 -33.50 -5.53
N SER A 11 26.94 -34.25 -5.17
CA SER A 11 25.54 -33.83 -5.35
C SER A 11 25.14 -32.70 -4.39
N VAL A 12 25.59 -32.75 -3.14
CA VAL A 12 25.37 -31.69 -2.13
C VAL A 12 26.16 -30.43 -2.47
N THR A 13 27.43 -30.56 -2.90
CA THR A 13 28.26 -29.43 -3.33
C THR A 13 27.69 -28.73 -4.56
N GLY A 14 27.14 -29.50 -5.53
CA GLY A 14 26.43 -28.95 -6.67
C GLY A 14 25.17 -28.15 -6.28
N SER A 15 24.38 -28.66 -5.32
CA SER A 15 23.15 -28.00 -4.84
C SER A 15 23.43 -26.73 -4.02
N ILE A 16 24.52 -26.70 -3.25
CA ILE A 16 24.99 -25.53 -2.48
C ILE A 16 25.50 -24.43 -3.43
N PHE A 17 26.22 -24.80 -4.50
CA PHE A 17 26.73 -23.85 -5.48
C PHE A 17 25.62 -23.29 -6.39
N GLU A 18 24.61 -24.09 -6.73
CA GLU A 18 23.40 -23.63 -7.43
C GLU A 18 22.61 -22.65 -6.56
N SER A 19 22.46 -22.95 -5.26
CA SER A 19 21.86 -22.04 -4.28
C SER A 19 22.66 -20.74 -4.13
N GLY A 20 24.00 -20.79 -4.17
CA GLY A 20 24.88 -19.62 -4.13
C GLY A 20 24.75 -18.70 -5.36
N LYS A 21 24.55 -19.27 -6.56
CA LYS A 21 24.29 -18.49 -7.79
C LYS A 21 22.87 -17.91 -7.82
N VAL A 22 21.88 -18.63 -7.30
CA VAL A 22 20.50 -18.13 -7.12
C VAL A 22 20.48 -16.99 -6.09
N LEU A 23 21.24 -17.12 -5.01
CA LEU A 23 21.41 -16.08 -3.98
C LEU A 23 22.12 -14.83 -4.53
N LEU A 24 23.18 -15.00 -5.35
CA LEU A 24 23.88 -13.90 -6.03
C LEU A 24 22.99 -13.22 -7.09
N GLY A 25 22.17 -14.00 -7.80
CA GLY A 25 21.16 -13.52 -8.74
C GLY A 25 20.04 -12.75 -8.05
N PHE A 26 19.55 -13.24 -6.91
CA PHE A 26 18.54 -12.60 -6.07
C PHE A 26 19.08 -11.30 -5.44
N PHE A 27 20.35 -11.27 -5.03
CA PHE A 27 20.99 -10.03 -4.58
C PHE A 27 21.05 -9.00 -5.71
N ARG A 28 21.35 -9.42 -6.95
CA ARG A 28 21.39 -8.54 -8.12
C ARG A 28 20.01 -7.98 -8.46
N THR A 29 18.97 -8.80 -8.43
CA THR A 29 17.59 -8.35 -8.66
C THR A 29 17.07 -7.49 -7.50
N ALA A 30 17.48 -7.75 -6.26
CA ALA A 30 17.11 -6.94 -5.09
C ALA A 30 17.67 -5.51 -5.19
N GLN A 31 18.90 -5.33 -5.67
CA GLN A 31 19.47 -3.98 -5.88
C GLN A 31 18.73 -3.23 -7.01
N VAL A 32 18.40 -3.93 -8.09
CA VAL A 32 17.60 -3.36 -9.19
C VAL A 32 16.18 -3.01 -8.72
N ALA A 33 15.55 -3.86 -7.90
CA ALA A 33 14.22 -3.61 -7.35
C ALA A 33 14.19 -2.39 -6.43
N LYS A 34 15.22 -2.20 -5.58
CA LYS A 34 15.37 -0.99 -4.76
C LYS A 34 15.46 0.27 -5.63
N GLY A 35 16.24 0.22 -6.71
CA GLY A 35 16.32 1.32 -7.68
C GLY A 35 15.00 1.60 -8.40
N LEU A 36 14.31 0.55 -8.86
CA LEU A 36 13.02 0.68 -9.54
C LEU A 36 11.92 1.20 -8.61
N MET A 37 11.89 0.76 -7.34
CA MET A 37 10.97 1.27 -6.33
C MET A 37 11.19 2.77 -6.08
N ALA A 38 12.45 3.20 -5.94
CA ALA A 38 12.76 4.62 -5.80
C ALA A 38 12.30 5.44 -7.03
N PHE A 39 12.48 4.89 -8.24
CA PHE A 39 12.03 5.53 -9.47
C PHE A 39 10.51 5.64 -9.58
N VAL A 40 9.77 4.57 -9.23
CA VAL A 40 8.30 4.56 -9.21
C VAL A 40 7.78 5.59 -8.22
N ILE A 41 8.33 5.62 -7.00
CA ILE A 41 7.92 6.59 -5.96
C ILE A 41 8.17 8.03 -6.43
N PHE A 42 9.34 8.29 -7.03
CA PHE A 42 9.66 9.61 -7.59
C PHE A 42 8.64 10.05 -8.65
N LEU A 43 8.34 9.17 -9.61
CA LEU A 43 7.38 9.44 -10.67
C LEU A 43 5.96 9.64 -10.12
N SER A 44 5.54 8.80 -9.17
CA SER A 44 4.24 8.90 -8.52
C SER A 44 4.07 10.23 -7.77
N PHE A 45 5.07 10.69 -7.02
CA PHE A 45 5.00 11.98 -6.35
C PHE A 45 4.96 13.17 -7.32
N ALA A 46 5.67 13.09 -8.45
CA ALA A 46 5.60 14.11 -9.49
C ALA A 46 4.19 14.21 -10.10
N LEU A 47 3.56 13.07 -10.40
CA LEU A 47 2.19 13.01 -10.90
C LEU A 47 1.16 13.43 -9.84
N GLN A 48 1.37 13.04 -8.58
CA GLN A 48 0.50 13.41 -7.46
C GLN A 48 0.52 14.90 -7.15
N PHE A 49 1.62 15.62 -7.40
CA PHE A 49 1.65 17.08 -7.28
C PHE A 49 0.98 17.79 -8.46
N TYR A 50 0.96 17.16 -9.62
CA TYR A 50 0.36 17.70 -10.84
C TYR A 50 -1.18 17.71 -10.77
N VAL A 51 -1.81 16.63 -10.31
CA VAL A 51 -3.29 16.52 -10.21
C VAL A 51 -3.96 17.62 -9.35
N PRO A 52 -3.52 17.93 -8.11
CA PRO A 52 -4.11 18.99 -7.30
C PRO A 52 -3.83 20.38 -7.88
N MET A 53 -2.64 20.60 -8.45
CA MET A 53 -2.25 21.84 -9.14
C MET A 53 -3.20 22.14 -10.32
N GLU A 54 -3.51 21.13 -11.13
CA GLU A 54 -4.46 21.24 -12.24
C GLU A 54 -5.89 21.48 -11.72
N MET A 55 -6.33 20.75 -10.69
CA MET A 55 -7.66 20.90 -10.07
C MET A 55 -7.90 22.30 -9.52
N ILE A 56 -6.90 22.90 -8.87
CA ILE A 56 -6.96 24.27 -8.33
C ILE A 56 -7.06 25.30 -9.46
N THR A 57 -6.21 25.16 -10.49
CA THR A 57 -6.15 26.09 -11.61
C THR A 57 -7.46 26.11 -12.40
N ARG A 58 -8.12 24.95 -12.57
CA ARG A 58 -9.46 24.87 -13.18
C ARG A 58 -10.56 25.49 -12.31
N LYS A 59 -10.52 25.32 -10.99
CA LYS A 59 -11.54 25.88 -10.08
C LYS A 59 -11.44 27.41 -9.93
N ARG A 60 -10.27 28.00 -10.17
CA ARG A 60 -9.99 29.43 -9.94
C ARG A 60 -10.01 30.31 -11.18
N LYS A 61 -10.09 29.74 -12.38
CA LYS A 61 -10.25 30.46 -13.65
C LYS A 61 -11.45 31.43 -13.74
N GLY A 62 -12.34 31.46 -12.75
CA GLY A 62 -13.51 32.35 -12.68
C GLY A 62 -13.47 33.46 -11.61
N LYS A 63 -12.45 33.53 -10.73
CA LYS A 63 -12.34 34.58 -9.70
C LYS A 63 -10.88 34.99 -9.53
N GLU A 64 -10.50 36.13 -10.12
CA GLU A 64 -9.24 36.80 -9.82
C GLU A 64 -9.13 37.03 -8.32
N SER A 65 -8.16 36.39 -7.66
CA SER A 65 -7.90 36.68 -6.25
C SER A 65 -6.41 36.49 -5.95
N LYS A 66 -5.83 37.50 -5.31
CA LYS A 66 -4.47 37.58 -4.75
C LYS A 66 -4.02 36.41 -3.85
N TYR A 67 -4.89 35.44 -3.57
CA TYR A 67 -4.64 34.30 -2.67
C TYR A 67 -4.22 33.01 -3.40
N GLU A 68 -3.86 33.07 -4.69
CA GLU A 68 -3.42 31.91 -5.49
C GLU A 68 -2.17 31.25 -4.93
N ASN A 69 -1.14 32.05 -4.66
CA ASN A 69 0.13 31.55 -4.11
C ASN A 69 -0.06 30.93 -2.71
N LEU A 70 -0.94 31.52 -1.88
CA LEU A 70 -1.15 31.06 -0.51
C LEU A 70 -1.85 29.70 -0.48
N VAL A 71 -2.90 29.50 -1.30
CA VAL A 71 -3.60 28.20 -1.37
C VAL A 71 -2.71 27.10 -1.92
N GLN A 72 -1.88 27.42 -2.92
CA GLN A 72 -0.93 26.45 -3.49
C GLN A 72 0.12 26.00 -2.46
N VAL A 73 0.65 26.95 -1.66
CA VAL A 73 1.60 26.65 -0.59
C VAL A 73 0.93 25.87 0.54
N VAL A 74 -0.27 26.26 0.98
CA VAL A 74 -1.00 25.59 2.06
C VAL A 74 -1.28 24.12 1.72
N ILE A 75 -1.72 23.81 0.50
CA ILE A 75 -2.04 22.43 0.11
C ILE A 75 -0.78 21.56 0.09
N ARG A 76 0.34 22.11 -0.39
CA ARG A 76 1.64 21.45 -0.37
C ARG A 76 2.09 21.14 1.06
N THR A 77 1.96 22.11 1.97
CA THR A 77 2.33 21.94 3.37
C THR A 77 1.41 20.93 4.05
N VAL A 78 0.09 21.02 3.85
CA VAL A 78 -0.89 20.11 4.47
C VAL A 78 -0.65 18.65 4.04
N MET A 79 -0.43 18.37 2.75
CA MET A 79 -0.17 17.00 2.29
C MET A 79 1.10 16.40 2.90
N VAL A 80 2.18 17.19 2.99
CA VAL A 80 3.45 16.74 3.58
C VAL A 80 3.31 16.58 5.10
N THR A 81 2.66 17.52 5.78
CA THR A 81 2.43 17.47 7.24
C THR A 81 1.61 16.25 7.63
N ILE A 82 0.57 15.89 6.88
CA ILE A 82 -0.21 14.68 7.15
C ILE A 82 0.67 13.43 7.02
N SER A 83 1.48 13.32 5.96
CA SER A 83 2.38 12.18 5.77
C SER A 83 3.42 12.06 6.88
N VAL A 84 4.01 13.19 7.31
CA VAL A 84 4.98 13.21 8.42
C VAL A 84 4.29 12.87 9.75
N ALA A 85 3.07 13.36 9.99
CA ALA A 85 2.32 13.05 11.20
C ALA A 85 1.98 11.54 11.27
N ILE A 86 1.59 10.92 10.16
CA ILE A 86 1.34 9.47 10.10
C ILE A 86 2.63 8.68 10.34
N ALA A 87 3.75 9.11 9.75
CA ALA A 87 5.06 8.48 9.96
C ALA A 87 5.56 8.60 11.40
N ALA A 88 5.25 9.70 12.10
CA ALA A 88 5.59 9.89 13.50
C ALA A 88 4.64 9.14 14.46
N ALA A 89 3.39 8.93 14.06
CA ALA A 89 2.38 8.25 14.90
C ALA A 89 2.52 6.72 14.90
N PHE A 90 3.02 6.13 13.81
CA PHE A 90 3.09 4.68 13.66
C PHE A 90 4.52 4.21 13.33
N PRO A 91 5.22 3.52 14.27
CA PRO A 91 6.52 2.90 13.97
C PRO A 91 6.39 1.71 13.01
N ASN A 92 5.22 1.07 12.95
CA ASN A 92 4.92 -0.08 12.08
C ASN A 92 4.26 0.34 10.76
N LEU A 93 5.08 0.78 9.81
CA LEU A 93 4.63 1.25 8.49
C LEU A 93 3.94 0.15 7.67
N GLU A 94 4.33 -1.11 7.84
CA GLU A 94 3.77 -2.26 7.11
C GLU A 94 2.26 -2.38 7.33
N LEU A 95 1.83 -2.25 8.59
CA LEU A 95 0.43 -2.42 8.97
C LEU A 95 -0.45 -1.27 8.49
N VAL A 96 0.09 -0.05 8.54
CA VAL A 96 -0.58 1.15 8.02
C VAL A 96 -0.72 1.07 6.50
N ILE A 97 0.30 0.60 5.77
CA ILE A 97 0.25 0.43 4.31
C ILE A 97 -0.84 -0.59 3.91
N SER A 98 -0.99 -1.68 4.66
CA SER A 98 -2.06 -2.66 4.42
C SER A 98 -3.46 -2.06 4.68
N PHE A 99 -3.62 -1.34 5.80
CA PHE A 99 -4.87 -0.67 6.15
C PHE A 99 -5.29 0.37 5.11
N VAL A 100 -4.37 1.29 4.79
CA VAL A 100 -4.62 2.38 3.85
C VAL A 100 -4.89 1.84 2.45
N GLY A 101 -4.19 0.77 2.05
CA GLY A 101 -4.44 0.04 0.80
C GLY A 101 -5.84 -0.56 0.76
N ALA A 102 -6.30 -1.24 1.81
CA ALA A 102 -7.64 -1.82 1.88
C ALA A 102 -8.73 -0.74 1.79
N VAL A 103 -8.57 0.38 2.50
CA VAL A 103 -9.53 1.49 2.49
C VAL A 103 -9.56 2.20 1.13
N PHE A 104 -8.40 2.55 0.58
CA PHE A 104 -8.33 3.25 -0.71
C PHE A 104 -8.71 2.36 -1.88
N PHE A 105 -8.30 1.09 -1.90
CA PHE A 105 -8.71 0.14 -2.94
C PHE A 105 -10.21 -0.14 -2.89
N SER A 106 -10.78 -0.30 -1.69
CA SER A 106 -12.23 -0.44 -1.52
C SER A 106 -12.99 0.79 -2.04
N THR A 107 -12.48 2.00 -1.77
CA THR A 107 -13.15 3.25 -2.17
C THR A 107 -12.94 3.57 -3.66
N LEU A 108 -11.72 3.46 -4.18
CA LEU A 108 -11.39 3.84 -5.56
C LEU A 108 -11.66 2.71 -6.56
N GLY A 109 -11.33 1.47 -6.19
CA GLY A 109 -11.43 0.32 -7.08
C GLY A 109 -12.82 -0.30 -7.12
N LEU A 110 -13.49 -0.44 -5.97
CA LEU A 110 -14.79 -1.14 -5.86
C LEU A 110 -15.98 -0.17 -5.77
N LEU A 111 -15.85 0.93 -5.04
CA LEU A 111 -16.97 1.85 -4.80
C LEU A 111 -17.22 2.82 -5.97
N ILE A 112 -16.19 3.32 -6.66
CA ILE A 112 -16.37 4.16 -7.87
C ILE A 112 -17.21 3.45 -8.95
N PRO A 113 -16.89 2.23 -9.42
CA PRO A 113 -17.71 1.56 -10.43
C PRO A 113 -19.13 1.29 -9.92
N ALA A 114 -19.29 0.89 -8.65
CA ALA A 114 -20.62 0.67 -8.07
C ALA A 114 -21.47 1.94 -8.03
N VAL A 115 -20.88 3.09 -7.69
CA VAL A 115 -21.57 4.38 -7.70
C VAL A 115 -21.91 4.81 -9.12
N VAL A 116 -20.99 4.68 -10.08
CA VAL A 116 -21.23 5.04 -11.49
C VAL A 116 -22.37 4.20 -12.08
N ASP A 117 -22.38 2.88 -11.85
CA ASP A 117 -23.46 2.00 -12.29
C ASP A 117 -24.81 2.34 -11.61
N THR A 118 -24.78 2.75 -10.34
CA THR A 118 -25.99 3.17 -9.60
C THR A 118 -26.58 4.44 -10.19
N VAL A 119 -25.74 5.46 -10.41
CA VAL A 119 -26.16 6.76 -10.96
C VAL A 119 -26.63 6.60 -12.41
N TYR A 120 -25.91 5.83 -13.23
CA TYR A 120 -26.26 5.63 -14.63
C TYR A 120 -27.57 4.86 -14.83
N ARG A 121 -27.89 3.94 -13.92
CA ARG A 121 -29.14 3.16 -13.97
C ARG A 121 -30.34 3.87 -13.33
N TRP A 122 -30.16 5.08 -12.80
CA TRP A 122 -31.25 5.89 -12.26
C TRP A 122 -32.14 6.48 -13.37
N GLU A 123 -31.55 6.81 -14.54
CA GLU A 123 -32.26 7.44 -15.68
C GLU A 123 -33.06 6.42 -16.52
N ASN A 124 -32.57 5.18 -16.62
CA ASN A 124 -33.15 4.14 -17.47
C ASN A 124 -34.11 3.25 -16.66
N ARG A 125 -35.42 3.36 -16.91
CA ARG A 125 -36.46 2.53 -16.27
C ARG A 125 -36.05 1.05 -16.21
N LEU A 126 -35.81 0.58 -14.99
CA LEU A 126 -35.66 -0.79 -14.49
C LEU A 126 -36.01 -1.90 -15.50
N GLY A 127 -35.05 -2.24 -16.36
CA GLY A 127 -35.19 -3.29 -17.37
C GLY A 127 -35.23 -4.70 -16.78
N ARG A 128 -36.39 -5.35 -16.94
CA ARG A 128 -36.76 -6.78 -17.00
C ARG A 128 -36.34 -7.76 -15.88
N PHE A 129 -35.29 -7.60 -15.08
CA PHE A 129 -34.90 -8.72 -14.20
C PHE A 129 -34.11 -8.43 -12.90
N ASN A 130 -34.07 -7.21 -12.33
CA ASN A 130 -33.36 -6.90 -11.05
C ASN A 130 -31.90 -7.39 -10.90
N TYR A 131 -31.31 -8.03 -11.91
CA TYR A 131 -30.07 -8.78 -11.83
C TYR A 131 -28.87 -7.84 -11.74
N ILE A 132 -29.00 -6.66 -12.34
CA ILE A 132 -27.96 -5.63 -12.29
C ILE A 132 -28.01 -4.87 -10.96
N LEU A 133 -29.17 -4.77 -10.28
CA LEU A 133 -29.22 -4.22 -8.91
C LEU A 133 -28.55 -5.17 -7.91
N TRP A 134 -28.73 -6.47 -8.09
CA TRP A 134 -28.10 -7.46 -7.22
C TRP A 134 -26.58 -7.49 -7.41
N LYS A 135 -26.08 -7.40 -8.65
CA LYS A 135 -24.63 -7.28 -8.92
C LYS A 135 -24.02 -6.05 -8.25
N ASN A 136 -24.68 -4.90 -8.31
CA ASN A 136 -24.19 -3.68 -7.70
C ASN A 136 -24.17 -3.76 -6.16
N THR A 137 -25.21 -4.36 -5.59
CA THR A 137 -25.30 -4.61 -4.14
C THR A 137 -24.22 -5.59 -3.69
N LEU A 138 -23.94 -6.64 -4.47
CA LEU A 138 -22.90 -7.61 -4.17
C LEU A 138 -21.51 -6.97 -4.15
N ILE A 139 -21.21 -6.08 -5.10
CA ILE A 139 -19.94 -5.32 -5.14
C ILE A 139 -19.80 -4.41 -3.91
N GLY A 140 -20.90 -3.76 -3.49
CA GLY A 140 -20.92 -2.96 -2.26
C GLY A 140 -20.73 -3.79 -0.98
N ILE A 141 -21.31 -4.99 -0.91
CA ILE A 141 -21.11 -5.90 0.23
C ILE A 141 -19.65 -6.36 0.29
N VAL A 142 -19.07 -6.71 -0.86
CA VAL A 142 -17.65 -7.10 -0.96
C VAL A 142 -16.73 -5.97 -0.51
N SER A 143 -17.04 -4.71 -0.84
CA SER A 143 -16.23 -3.56 -0.44
C SER A 143 -16.23 -3.33 1.08
N ILE A 144 -17.38 -3.54 1.74
CA ILE A 144 -17.52 -3.50 3.19
C ILE A 144 -16.74 -4.64 3.85
N ILE A 145 -16.85 -5.87 3.34
CA ILE A 145 -16.10 -7.03 3.86
C ILE A 145 -14.59 -6.80 3.72
N ALA A 146 -14.14 -6.28 2.58
CA ALA A 146 -12.72 -5.95 2.35
C ALA A 146 -12.21 -4.88 3.33
N LEU A 147 -13.03 -3.87 3.61
CA LEU A 147 -12.68 -2.81 4.57
C LEU A 147 -12.60 -3.36 6.01
N PHE A 148 -13.57 -4.17 6.43
CA PHE A 148 -13.54 -4.81 7.75
C PHE A 148 -12.38 -5.79 7.90
N SER A 149 -12.09 -6.59 6.88
CA SER A 149 -10.96 -7.51 6.88
C SER A 149 -9.63 -6.76 7.01
N GLY A 150 -9.43 -5.70 6.21
CA GLY A 150 -8.22 -4.87 6.28
C GLY A 150 -8.06 -4.16 7.61
N ALA A 151 -9.14 -3.63 8.19
CA ALA A 151 -9.14 -3.02 9.51
C ALA A 151 -8.87 -4.04 10.63
N TYR A 152 -9.47 -5.23 10.55
CA TYR A 152 -9.30 -6.29 11.55
C TYR A 152 -7.84 -6.77 11.62
N VAL A 153 -7.22 -7.04 10.47
CA VAL A 153 -5.80 -7.44 10.40
C VAL A 153 -4.90 -6.33 10.95
N SER A 154 -5.22 -5.08 10.64
CA SER A 154 -4.45 -3.93 11.14
C SER A 154 -4.56 -3.75 12.66
N ILE A 155 -5.76 -3.91 13.24
CA ILE A 155 -5.93 -3.77 14.68
C ILE A 155 -5.25 -4.92 15.45
N GLN A 156 -5.38 -6.15 14.95
CA GLN A 156 -4.73 -7.31 15.56
C GLN A 156 -3.21 -7.18 15.56
N GLY A 157 -2.61 -6.79 14.42
CA GLY A 157 -1.17 -6.60 14.34
C GLY A 157 -0.65 -5.48 15.25
N MET A 158 -1.44 -4.41 15.46
CA MET A 158 -1.09 -3.37 16.44
C MET A 158 -1.09 -3.93 17.86
N ILE A 159 -2.11 -4.68 18.25
CA ILE A 159 -2.23 -5.23 19.61
C ILE A 159 -1.11 -6.23 19.92
N GLU A 160 -0.77 -7.11 18.96
CA GLU A 160 0.35 -8.04 19.10
C GLU A 160 1.70 -7.31 19.19
N ASP A 161 1.91 -6.29 18.36
CA ASP A 161 3.14 -5.49 18.38
C ASP A 161 3.30 -4.70 19.68
N PHE A 162 2.22 -4.10 20.21
CA PHE A 162 2.25 -3.43 21.51
C PHE A 162 2.51 -4.41 22.68
N GLY A 163 2.07 -5.66 22.57
CA GLY A 163 2.42 -6.73 23.52
C GLY A 163 3.88 -7.20 23.37
N GLY A 164 4.41 -7.24 22.14
CA GLY A 164 5.77 -7.67 21.81
C GLY A 164 6.85 -6.62 22.08
N HIS A 165 6.55 -5.32 21.95
CA HIS A 165 7.48 -4.21 22.18
C HIS A 165 8.00 -4.18 23.63
N SER A 166 7.22 -4.73 24.57
CA SER A 166 7.67 -4.91 25.97
C SER A 166 8.78 -5.96 26.10
N LEU A 167 8.94 -6.88 25.14
CA LEU A 167 9.96 -7.94 25.15
C LEU A 167 11.16 -7.62 24.26
N GLU A 168 10.99 -6.87 23.16
CA GLU A 168 12.10 -6.50 22.27
C GLU A 168 12.99 -5.40 22.87
N HIS A 169 12.40 -4.45 23.63
CA HIS A 169 13.17 -3.43 24.34
C HIS A 169 13.94 -4.02 25.55
N GLU A 170 13.42 -5.07 26.21
CA GLU A 170 14.16 -5.84 27.23
C GLU A 170 15.22 -6.78 26.62
N ALA A 171 14.98 -7.35 25.43
CA ALA A 171 15.96 -8.20 24.74
C ALA A 171 17.16 -7.40 24.22
N PHE A 172 16.95 -6.16 23.76
CA PHE A 172 18.06 -5.29 23.36
C PHE A 172 18.89 -4.82 24.57
N GLU A 173 18.25 -4.57 25.72
CA GLU A 173 18.94 -4.19 26.96
C GLU A 173 19.71 -5.38 27.58
N ASN A 174 19.20 -6.62 27.48
CA ASN A 174 19.91 -7.81 27.96
C ASN A 174 21.08 -8.25 27.06
N ALA A 175 21.02 -7.98 25.76
CA ALA A 175 22.05 -8.38 24.81
C ALA A 175 23.18 -7.34 24.68
N THR A 176 22.94 -6.08 25.06
CA THR A 176 23.98 -5.03 25.04
C THR A 176 24.80 -4.99 26.33
N LEU A 177 24.35 -5.67 27.40
CA LEU A 177 25.04 -5.76 28.70
C LEU A 177 25.81 -7.08 28.93
N THR A 178 26.00 -7.91 27.90
CA THR A 178 26.84 -9.13 27.90
C THR A 178 27.89 -9.10 26.80
#